data_AF-Q3ILV7-F1
#
_entry.id   AF-Q3ILV7-F1
#
_cell.length_a   1.000
_cell.length_b   1.000
_cell.length_c   1.000
_cell.angle_alpha   90.00
_cell.angle_beta   90.00
_cell.angle_gamma   90.00
#
_symmetry.space_group_name_H-M   'P 1'
#
loop_
_entity.id
_entity.type
_entity.pdbx_description
1 polymer ?
#
loop_
_entity_poly.entity_id
_entity_poly.type
_entity_poly.pdbx_seq_one_letter_code
_entity_poly.pdbx_strand_id
1 'polypeptide(L)'
;MKACPETATLASVDDLSGHLWVQELPTGGTFRFQVAASGLVTFAVGDRTFDSAESVPIQYRRAAQLITNQIDRAALQAATSASSTVTFCGMTTWNEGLNYEWDVLPAFVGVDVWSSSKETFLSPDAATGVFKRLGLPTLPAIEKEASAAHTDFARFDNDTAFPESAWRSGKAAGVLLRDKSDGHVTVWQSECDESPSATRGPSVTELADTYATNERIERTVELLEDDTATPTVASVRDRLIADIAREAYVELFTDGEFIVSFPEFRSVVAQRVQQHQSLSE
;
A
#
# COMPACT_ATOMS: atom_id res chain seq x y z
N MET A 1 4.75 17.86 -5.39
CA MET A 1 5.25 16.47 -5.56
C MET A 1 4.83 15.97 -6.94
N LYS A 2 5.72 15.33 -7.72
CA LYS A 2 5.38 14.83 -9.08
C LYS A 2 4.24 13.79 -8.98
N ALA A 3 3.31 13.78 -9.93
CA ALA A 3 2.30 12.72 -10.01
C ALA A 3 2.95 11.40 -10.46
N CYS A 4 2.43 10.26 -10.02
CA CYS A 4 2.90 8.97 -10.55
C CYS A 4 2.51 8.82 -12.02
N PRO A 5 3.18 7.93 -12.78
CA PRO A 5 2.77 7.63 -14.15
C PRO A 5 1.30 7.23 -14.19
N GLU A 6 0.58 7.75 -15.17
CA GLU A 6 -0.77 7.26 -15.46
C GLU A 6 -0.65 5.84 -16.02
N THR A 7 -1.62 5.01 -15.68
CA THR A 7 -1.67 3.61 -16.13
C THR A 7 -2.73 3.48 -17.19
N ALA A 8 -2.37 2.92 -18.34
CA ALA A 8 -3.32 2.58 -19.38
C ALA A 8 -3.94 1.20 -19.11
N THR A 9 -4.99 0.87 -19.84
CA THR A 9 -5.62 -0.46 -19.77
C THR A 9 -5.00 -1.40 -20.79
N LEU A 10 -5.35 -2.69 -20.73
CA LEU A 10 -4.86 -3.70 -21.68
C LEU A 10 -5.12 -3.36 -23.15
N ALA A 11 -6.13 -2.54 -23.45
CA ALA A 11 -6.41 -2.06 -24.80
C ALA A 11 -5.26 -1.23 -25.42
N SER A 12 -4.37 -0.70 -24.59
CA SER A 12 -3.18 0.07 -25.01
C SER A 12 -1.89 -0.74 -24.92
N VAL A 13 -1.97 -2.07 -24.83
CA VAL A 13 -0.78 -2.92 -24.65
C VAL A 13 0.19 -2.88 -25.83
N ASP A 14 -0.30 -2.57 -27.03
CA ASP A 14 0.52 -2.41 -28.24
C ASP A 14 1.49 -1.21 -28.15
N ASP A 15 1.28 -0.31 -27.19
CA ASP A 15 2.20 0.81 -26.92
C ASP A 15 3.44 0.37 -26.13
N LEU A 16 3.43 -0.85 -25.55
CA LEU A 16 4.57 -1.41 -24.84
C LEU A 16 5.63 -1.96 -25.81
N SER A 17 6.90 -1.74 -25.48
CA SER A 17 8.01 -2.07 -26.38
C SER A 17 9.23 -2.67 -25.68
N GLY A 18 10.04 -3.42 -26.43
CA GLY A 18 11.33 -3.92 -25.96
C GLY A 18 11.21 -4.94 -24.83
N HIS A 19 11.74 -4.61 -23.65
CA HIS A 19 11.77 -5.48 -22.48
C HIS A 19 10.68 -5.08 -21.49
N LEU A 20 9.97 -6.08 -20.97
CA LEU A 20 8.83 -5.92 -20.08
C LEU A 20 9.08 -6.51 -18.70
N TRP A 21 8.49 -5.86 -17.72
CA TRP A 21 8.28 -6.37 -16.38
C TRP A 21 6.79 -6.65 -16.22
N VAL A 22 6.47 -7.86 -15.78
CA VAL A 22 5.14 -8.23 -15.32
C VAL A 22 5.23 -8.32 -13.82
N GLN A 23 4.55 -7.43 -13.11
CA GLN A 23 4.56 -7.38 -11.66
C GLN A 23 3.16 -7.63 -11.11
N GLU A 24 3.06 -8.34 -10.01
CA GLU A 24 1.79 -8.50 -9.32
C GLU A 24 1.33 -7.13 -8.79
N LEU A 25 0.05 -6.83 -8.93
CA LEU A 25 -0.56 -5.59 -8.46
C LEU A 25 -1.64 -5.92 -7.42
N PRO A 26 -1.50 -5.48 -6.16
CA PRO A 26 -2.56 -5.63 -5.16
C PRO A 26 -3.62 -4.54 -5.35
N THR A 27 -4.77 -4.71 -4.73
CA THR A 27 -5.80 -3.65 -4.60
C THR A 27 -5.33 -2.57 -3.64
N GLY A 28 -5.70 -1.32 -3.90
CA GLY A 28 -5.11 -0.21 -3.18
C GLY A 28 -5.25 1.15 -3.86
N GLY A 29 -4.49 2.12 -3.35
CA GLY A 29 -4.48 3.49 -3.85
C GLY A 29 -3.09 4.05 -4.05
N THR A 30 -2.96 4.98 -5.00
CA THR A 30 -1.70 5.67 -5.25
C THR A 30 -1.26 6.47 -4.03
N PHE A 31 -0.02 6.23 -3.59
CA PHE A 31 0.58 6.93 -2.47
C PHE A 31 1.98 7.39 -2.85
N ARG A 32 2.31 8.63 -2.48
CA ARG A 32 3.61 9.20 -2.77
C ARG A 32 4.26 9.77 -1.54
N PHE A 33 5.57 9.84 -1.58
CA PHE A 33 6.33 10.57 -0.58
C PHE A 33 7.60 11.19 -1.16
N GLN A 34 8.10 12.18 -0.44
CA GLN A 34 9.42 12.76 -0.61
C GLN A 34 10.09 12.79 0.76
N VAL A 35 11.42 12.86 0.77
CA VAL A 35 12.16 12.88 2.03
C VAL A 35 13.18 14.00 1.99
N ALA A 36 12.98 15.05 2.78
CA ALA A 36 13.88 16.20 2.85
C ALA A 36 15.28 15.81 3.36
N ALA A 37 16.28 16.70 3.19
CA ALA A 37 17.66 16.44 3.59
C ALA A 37 17.81 16.22 5.11
N SER A 38 16.86 16.75 5.88
CA SER A 38 16.71 16.51 7.31
C SER A 38 16.22 15.11 7.67
N GLY A 39 15.80 14.30 6.69
CA GLY A 39 15.12 13.02 6.90
C GLY A 39 13.62 13.14 7.17
N LEU A 40 13.05 14.34 7.12
CA LEU A 40 11.61 14.56 7.24
C LEU A 40 10.88 14.01 6.00
N VAL A 41 9.86 13.18 6.21
CA VAL A 41 9.06 12.60 5.14
C VAL A 41 7.79 13.43 4.93
N THR A 42 7.56 13.87 3.70
CA THR A 42 6.30 14.49 3.27
C THR A 42 5.55 13.51 2.39
N PHE A 43 4.31 13.21 2.71
CA PHE A 43 3.44 12.30 1.97
C PHE A 43 2.49 13.06 1.04
N ALA A 44 1.95 12.40 0.02
CA ALA A 44 0.90 12.96 -0.82
C ALA A 44 -0.13 11.92 -1.30
N VAL A 45 -1.39 12.34 -1.27
CA VAL A 45 -2.57 11.62 -1.79
C VAL A 45 -3.34 12.59 -2.68
N GLY A 46 -3.60 12.21 -3.94
CA GLY A 46 -4.23 13.13 -4.90
C GLY A 46 -3.40 14.40 -5.12
N ASP A 47 -3.95 15.56 -4.84
CA ASP A 47 -3.24 16.85 -4.87
C ASP A 47 -2.76 17.33 -3.48
N ARG A 48 -3.16 16.63 -2.41
CA ARG A 48 -2.90 17.03 -1.02
C ARG A 48 -1.60 16.44 -0.49
N THR A 49 -0.89 17.22 0.33
CA THR A 49 0.34 16.81 1.02
C THR A 49 0.16 16.78 2.53
N PHE A 50 0.97 15.96 3.19
CA PHE A 50 0.89 15.68 4.63
C PHE A 50 2.30 15.54 5.22
N ASP A 51 2.55 16.15 6.37
CA ASP A 51 3.89 16.21 6.97
C ASP A 51 4.13 15.16 8.07
N SER A 52 3.12 14.34 8.38
CA SER A 52 3.24 13.25 9.33
C SER A 52 2.33 12.07 8.99
N ALA A 53 2.67 10.88 9.47
CA ALA A 53 1.90 9.67 9.25
C ALA A 53 0.49 9.75 9.89
N GLU A 54 0.31 10.49 10.97
CA GLU A 54 -0.97 10.65 11.67
C GLU A 54 -1.93 11.58 10.91
N SER A 55 -1.36 12.52 10.15
CA SER A 55 -2.12 13.52 9.40
C SER A 55 -2.68 13.01 8.07
N VAL A 56 -2.14 11.91 7.53
CA VAL A 56 -2.68 11.30 6.30
C VAL A 56 -4.08 10.69 6.56
N PRO A 57 -4.92 10.57 5.51
CA PRO A 57 -6.20 9.88 5.62
C PRO A 57 -5.99 8.44 6.12
N ILE A 58 -6.96 7.94 6.89
CA ILE A 58 -6.77 6.76 7.73
C ILE A 58 -6.37 5.49 6.97
N GLN A 59 -6.91 5.28 5.77
CA GLN A 59 -6.58 4.16 4.89
C GLN A 59 -5.13 4.19 4.37
N TYR A 60 -4.44 5.34 4.45
CA TYR A 60 -3.02 5.49 4.07
C TYR A 60 -2.07 5.44 5.29
N ARG A 61 -2.59 5.45 6.53
CA ARG A 61 -1.76 5.58 7.73
C ARG A 61 -0.76 4.45 7.90
N ARG A 62 -1.17 3.20 7.61
CA ARG A 62 -0.27 2.04 7.69
C ARG A 62 0.90 2.14 6.72
N ALA A 63 0.65 2.60 5.49
CA ALA A 63 1.70 2.88 4.52
C ALA A 63 2.68 3.95 5.02
N ALA A 64 2.15 5.07 5.52
CA ALA A 64 2.96 6.18 6.03
C ALA A 64 3.81 5.76 7.24
N GLN A 65 3.24 4.97 8.15
CA GLN A 65 3.95 4.39 9.30
C GLN A 65 5.06 3.43 8.85
N LEU A 66 4.76 2.52 7.93
CA LEU A 66 5.76 1.59 7.37
C LEU A 66 6.94 2.35 6.78
N ILE A 67 6.67 3.35 5.95
CA ILE A 67 7.73 4.18 5.33
C ILE A 67 8.55 4.90 6.42
N THR A 68 7.90 5.49 7.42
CA THR A 68 8.58 6.24 8.48
C THR A 68 9.47 5.34 9.35
N ASN A 69 9.03 4.11 9.59
CA ASN A 69 9.73 3.16 10.46
C ASN A 69 10.86 2.44 9.72
N GLN A 70 10.66 2.05 8.46
CA GLN A 70 11.61 1.20 7.72
C GLN A 70 12.65 1.94 6.90
N ILE A 71 12.41 3.22 6.56
CA ILE A 71 13.31 3.93 5.65
C ILE A 71 14.72 4.05 6.23
N ASP A 72 15.70 3.53 5.49
CA ASP A 72 17.11 3.74 5.80
C ASP A 72 17.51 5.20 5.49
N ARG A 73 17.41 6.05 6.52
CA ARG A 73 17.75 7.48 6.46
C ARG A 73 19.21 7.71 6.12
N ALA A 74 20.11 6.81 6.54
CA ALA A 74 21.54 6.92 6.23
C ALA A 74 21.79 6.61 4.75
N ALA A 75 21.18 5.56 4.21
CA ALA A 75 21.22 5.24 2.79
C ALA A 75 20.66 6.38 1.93
N LEU A 76 19.55 6.97 2.37
CA LEU A 76 18.98 8.14 1.70
C LEU A 76 19.97 9.32 1.72
N GLN A 77 20.50 9.70 2.88
CA GLN A 77 21.42 10.84 3.01
C GLN A 77 22.70 10.64 2.18
N ALA A 78 23.21 9.40 2.12
CA ALA A 78 24.36 9.06 1.28
C ALA A 78 24.05 9.15 -0.23
N ALA A 79 22.81 8.86 -0.63
CA ALA A 79 22.39 8.86 -2.03
C ALA A 79 22.03 10.26 -2.57
N THR A 80 21.76 11.24 -1.70
CA THR A 80 21.20 12.53 -2.11
C THR A 80 21.89 13.73 -1.46
N SER A 81 22.47 14.62 -2.27
CA SER A 81 23.04 15.88 -1.78
C SER A 81 22.00 16.97 -1.45
N ALA A 82 20.73 16.79 -1.87
CA ALA A 82 19.58 17.65 -1.53
C ALA A 82 18.25 16.91 -1.80
N SER A 83 17.58 16.36 -0.80
CA SER A 83 16.57 15.31 -1.01
C SER A 83 15.09 15.71 -1.17
N SER A 84 14.74 16.97 -1.38
CA SER A 84 13.38 17.33 -1.86
C SER A 84 13.19 17.16 -3.40
N THR A 85 14.16 16.55 -4.08
CA THR A 85 14.25 16.46 -5.56
C THR A 85 13.77 15.11 -6.14
N VAL A 86 13.50 14.13 -5.29
CA VAL A 86 13.04 12.79 -5.70
C VAL A 86 11.61 12.62 -5.22
N THR A 87 10.73 12.09 -6.09
CA THR A 87 9.39 11.65 -5.68
C THR A 87 9.33 10.14 -5.79
N PHE A 88 8.97 9.49 -4.68
CA PHE A 88 8.73 8.06 -4.63
C PHE A 88 7.25 7.82 -4.85
N CYS A 89 6.95 6.93 -5.79
CA CYS A 89 5.62 6.52 -6.19
C CYS A 89 5.43 5.06 -5.80
N GLY A 90 4.30 4.80 -5.17
CA GLY A 90 3.91 3.45 -4.85
C GLY A 90 2.42 3.35 -4.62
N MET A 91 2.03 2.23 -4.03
CA MET A 91 0.66 1.91 -3.73
C MET A 91 0.53 1.60 -2.24
N THR A 92 -0.45 2.20 -1.60
CA THR A 92 -0.96 1.69 -0.32
C THR A 92 -1.90 0.54 -0.62
N THR A 93 -1.80 -0.56 0.11
CA THR A 93 -2.61 -1.76 -0.16
C THR A 93 -3.82 -1.80 0.77
N TRP A 94 -4.99 -2.15 0.28
CA TRP A 94 -6.18 -2.37 1.13
C TRP A 94 -7.13 -3.38 0.50
N ASN A 95 -8.15 -3.80 1.25
CA ASN A 95 -9.08 -4.83 0.84
C ASN A 95 -10.20 -4.30 -0.06
N GLU A 96 -10.29 -4.81 -1.28
CA GLU A 96 -11.44 -4.59 -2.16
C GLU A 96 -12.14 -5.92 -2.46
N GLY A 97 -12.41 -6.72 -1.41
CA GLY A 97 -13.12 -8.00 -1.51
C GLY A 97 -12.24 -9.24 -1.68
N LEU A 98 -10.91 -9.09 -1.68
CA LEU A 98 -9.98 -10.22 -1.87
C LEU A 98 -9.33 -10.69 -0.57
N ASN A 99 -9.34 -11.99 -0.30
CA ASN A 99 -8.78 -12.56 0.93
C ASN A 99 -7.25 -12.62 0.90
N TYR A 100 -6.58 -11.51 1.27
CA TYR A 100 -5.12 -11.43 1.39
C TYR A 100 -4.58 -12.03 2.68
N GLU A 101 -3.34 -12.53 2.61
CA GLU A 101 -2.51 -12.84 3.77
C GLU A 101 -1.89 -11.55 4.29
N TRP A 102 -2.58 -10.87 5.21
CA TRP A 102 -2.22 -9.52 5.69
C TRP A 102 -0.86 -9.41 6.37
N ASP A 103 -0.36 -10.49 6.96
CA ASP A 103 0.97 -10.56 7.55
C ASP A 103 2.08 -10.58 6.49
N VAL A 104 1.76 -10.96 5.25
CA VAL A 104 2.69 -11.04 4.11
C VAL A 104 2.59 -9.79 3.24
N LEU A 105 1.37 -9.32 2.96
CA LEU A 105 1.13 -8.17 2.11
C LEU A 105 1.60 -6.87 2.80
N PRO A 106 2.60 -6.15 2.27
CA PRO A 106 3.08 -4.93 2.89
C PRO A 106 2.07 -3.79 2.75
N ALA A 107 1.98 -2.91 3.76
CA ALA A 107 1.03 -1.78 3.74
C ALA A 107 1.33 -0.76 2.63
N PHE A 108 2.58 -0.73 2.16
CA PHE A 108 3.04 0.09 1.04
C PHE A 108 3.90 -0.79 0.14
N VAL A 109 3.82 -0.60 -1.16
CA VAL A 109 4.72 -1.21 -2.14
C VAL A 109 5.24 -0.13 -3.10
N GLY A 110 6.56 -0.04 -3.22
CA GLY A 110 7.22 0.87 -4.14
C GLY A 110 7.09 0.42 -5.60
N VAL A 111 6.82 1.38 -6.48
CA VAL A 111 6.61 1.14 -7.92
C VAL A 111 7.56 2.00 -8.74
N ASP A 112 7.53 3.31 -8.54
CA ASP A 112 8.21 4.29 -9.39
C ASP A 112 9.03 5.30 -8.61
N VAL A 113 10.04 5.84 -9.28
CA VAL A 113 10.88 6.90 -8.71
C VAL A 113 11.10 7.97 -9.76
N TRP A 114 10.62 9.18 -9.49
CA TRP A 114 10.88 10.35 -10.29
C TRP A 114 12.14 11.07 -9.81
N SER A 115 13.04 11.39 -10.73
CA SER A 115 14.22 12.21 -10.47
C SER A 115 14.04 13.60 -11.08
N SER A 116 13.94 14.65 -10.25
CA SER A 116 13.84 16.02 -10.76
C SER A 116 15.13 16.48 -11.46
N SER A 117 16.30 15.94 -11.07
CA SER A 117 17.58 16.29 -11.72
C SER A 117 17.70 15.76 -13.14
N LYS A 118 17.02 14.65 -13.44
CA LYS A 118 16.99 14.05 -14.79
C LYS A 118 15.68 14.35 -15.54
N GLU A 119 14.73 14.97 -14.86
CA GLU A 119 13.35 15.20 -15.33
C GLU A 119 12.72 13.97 -15.97
N THR A 120 12.92 12.80 -15.36
CA THR A 120 12.41 11.52 -15.87
C THR A 120 12.17 10.52 -14.75
N PHE A 121 11.31 9.53 -15.02
CA PHE A 121 11.18 8.34 -14.18
C PHE A 121 12.37 7.42 -14.40
N LEU A 122 12.80 6.77 -13.31
CA LEU A 122 13.81 5.72 -13.40
C LEU A 122 13.22 4.47 -14.07
N SER A 123 14.06 3.69 -14.74
CA SER A 123 13.64 2.38 -15.27
C SER A 123 13.15 1.46 -14.14
N PRO A 124 12.30 0.45 -14.45
CA PRO A 124 11.73 -0.44 -13.43
C PRO A 124 12.77 -1.08 -12.48
N ASP A 125 13.91 -1.54 -13.01
CA ASP A 125 14.98 -2.10 -12.19
C ASP A 125 15.70 -1.06 -11.33
N ALA A 126 15.90 0.15 -11.87
CA ALA A 126 16.54 1.23 -11.12
C ALA A 126 15.64 1.71 -9.97
N ALA A 127 14.34 1.87 -10.21
CA ALA A 127 13.34 2.17 -9.19
C ALA A 127 13.30 1.07 -8.12
N THR A 128 13.20 -0.20 -8.53
CA THR A 128 13.23 -1.36 -7.62
C THR A 128 14.49 -1.37 -6.77
N GLY A 129 15.66 -1.13 -7.38
CA GLY A 129 16.92 -1.07 -6.67
C GLY A 129 17.00 0.07 -5.65
N VAL A 130 16.36 1.21 -5.93
CA VAL A 130 16.25 2.33 -4.98
C VAL A 130 15.41 1.92 -3.77
N PHE A 131 14.20 1.39 -3.96
CA PHE A 131 13.34 0.97 -2.85
C PHE A 131 14.01 -0.10 -1.98
N LYS A 132 14.65 -1.10 -2.59
CA LYS A 132 15.40 -2.14 -1.86
C LYS A 132 16.52 -1.56 -0.99
N ARG A 133 17.28 -0.58 -1.49
CA ARG A 133 18.32 0.09 -0.69
C ARG A 133 17.74 0.92 0.46
N LEU A 134 16.52 1.42 0.32
CA LEU A 134 15.81 2.12 1.37
C LEU A 134 15.14 1.18 2.39
N GLY A 135 15.24 -0.14 2.20
CA GLY A 135 14.56 -1.13 3.02
C GLY A 135 13.06 -1.22 2.76
N LEU A 136 12.57 -0.63 1.66
CA LEU A 136 11.14 -0.60 1.34
C LEU A 136 10.76 -1.74 0.37
N PRO A 137 9.61 -2.38 0.59
CA PRO A 137 9.09 -3.42 -0.30
C PRO A 137 8.70 -2.85 -1.67
N THR A 138 8.70 -3.72 -2.68
CA THR A 138 8.29 -3.42 -4.06
C THR A 138 7.34 -4.49 -4.57
N LEU A 139 6.62 -4.22 -5.65
CA LEU A 139 5.81 -5.24 -6.31
C LEU A 139 6.68 -6.45 -6.71
N PRO A 140 6.26 -7.69 -6.39
CA PRO A 140 6.98 -8.88 -6.79
C PRO A 140 6.89 -9.01 -8.31
N ALA A 141 8.01 -9.36 -8.93
CA ALA A 141 8.03 -9.61 -10.36
C ALA A 141 7.60 -11.06 -10.63
N ILE A 142 6.59 -11.19 -11.46
CA ILE A 142 6.17 -12.47 -12.04
C ILE A 142 7.13 -12.82 -13.19
N GLU A 143 7.40 -11.83 -14.05
CA GLU A 143 8.37 -11.93 -15.13
C GLU A 143 9.23 -10.67 -15.19
N LYS A 144 10.51 -10.84 -15.53
CA LYS A 144 11.47 -9.75 -15.72
C LYS A 144 12.11 -9.83 -17.07
N GLU A 145 12.25 -8.68 -17.71
CA GLU A 145 12.87 -8.50 -19.02
C GLU A 145 12.29 -9.38 -20.14
N ALA A 146 11.00 -9.76 -20.03
CA ALA A 146 10.29 -10.49 -21.07
C ALA A 146 10.26 -9.67 -22.37
N SER A 147 10.40 -10.30 -23.52
CA SER A 147 10.32 -9.56 -24.79
C SER A 147 8.86 -9.21 -25.09
N ALA A 148 8.55 -7.92 -25.24
CA ALA A 148 7.21 -7.45 -25.57
C ALA A 148 6.63 -8.15 -26.81
N ALA A 149 7.46 -8.39 -27.83
CA ALA A 149 7.07 -9.05 -29.07
C ALA A 149 6.75 -10.55 -28.91
N HIS A 150 7.12 -11.17 -27.80
CA HIS A 150 6.92 -12.59 -27.52
C HIS A 150 6.04 -12.84 -26.29
N THR A 151 5.62 -11.79 -25.60
CA THR A 151 4.66 -11.90 -24.49
C THR A 151 3.27 -12.10 -25.06
N ASP A 152 2.62 -13.20 -24.66
CA ASP A 152 1.20 -13.40 -24.93
C ASP A 152 0.37 -12.55 -23.95
N PHE A 153 -0.11 -11.40 -24.41
CA PHE A 153 -0.93 -10.51 -23.60
C PHE A 153 -2.37 -11.01 -23.43
N ALA A 154 -2.86 -11.86 -24.33
CA ALA A 154 -4.23 -12.39 -24.26
C ALA A 154 -4.44 -13.30 -23.04
N ARG A 155 -3.35 -13.81 -22.44
CA ARG A 155 -3.43 -14.56 -21.17
C ARG A 155 -3.99 -13.73 -20.02
N PHE A 156 -3.89 -12.40 -20.07
CA PHE A 156 -4.39 -11.52 -19.03
C PHE A 156 -5.90 -11.25 -19.13
N ASP A 157 -6.52 -11.59 -20.26
CA ASP A 157 -7.99 -11.60 -20.44
C ASP A 157 -8.63 -12.94 -20.01
N ASN A 158 -7.83 -13.93 -19.64
CA ASN A 158 -8.29 -15.26 -19.27
C ASN A 158 -8.00 -15.54 -17.79
N ASP A 159 -9.05 -15.57 -16.96
CA ASP A 159 -8.95 -15.79 -15.52
C ASP A 159 -8.18 -17.07 -15.15
N THR A 160 -8.27 -18.13 -15.96
CA THR A 160 -7.55 -19.39 -15.69
C THR A 160 -6.04 -19.28 -15.94
N ALA A 161 -5.65 -18.45 -16.89
CA ALA A 161 -4.26 -18.20 -17.27
C ALA A 161 -3.64 -17.00 -16.52
N PHE A 162 -4.45 -16.27 -15.74
CA PHE A 162 -3.98 -15.16 -14.92
C PHE A 162 -2.90 -15.64 -13.92
N PRO A 163 -1.88 -14.82 -13.61
CA PRO A 163 -0.82 -15.23 -12.68
C PRO A 163 -1.32 -15.54 -11.26
N GLU A 164 -0.66 -16.49 -10.59
CA GLU A 164 -0.86 -16.74 -9.16
C GLU A 164 -0.33 -15.57 -8.33
N SER A 165 -0.96 -15.33 -7.18
CA SER A 165 -0.58 -14.29 -6.24
C SER A 165 0.53 -14.75 -5.30
N ALA A 166 1.42 -13.83 -4.93
CA ALA A 166 2.37 -13.98 -3.84
C ALA A 166 1.81 -13.55 -2.47
N TRP A 167 0.60 -13.00 -2.43
CA TRP A 167 -0.01 -12.39 -1.24
C TRP A 167 -1.37 -12.98 -0.84
N ARG A 168 -1.88 -13.94 -1.62
CA ARG A 168 -3.09 -14.70 -1.30
C ARG A 168 -3.02 -16.06 -1.96
N SER A 169 -3.84 -16.99 -1.47
CA SER A 169 -4.14 -18.19 -2.23
C SER A 169 -4.94 -17.84 -3.48
N GLY A 170 -4.50 -18.35 -4.64
CA GLY A 170 -5.15 -18.17 -5.94
C GLY A 170 -4.54 -17.04 -6.77
N LYS A 171 -5.34 -16.48 -7.67
CA LYS A 171 -4.88 -15.49 -8.66
C LYS A 171 -4.56 -14.13 -8.05
N ALA A 172 -3.59 -13.46 -8.66
CA ALA A 172 -3.29 -12.06 -8.40
C ALA A 172 -4.52 -11.18 -8.67
N ALA A 173 -4.69 -10.12 -7.87
CA ALA A 173 -5.78 -9.16 -8.07
C ALA A 173 -5.63 -8.43 -9.42
N GLY A 174 -4.40 -8.07 -9.76
CA GLY A 174 -4.05 -7.50 -11.04
C GLY A 174 -2.59 -7.71 -11.36
N VAL A 175 -2.20 -7.23 -12.54
CA VAL A 175 -0.80 -7.12 -12.96
C VAL A 175 -0.51 -5.72 -13.46
N LEU A 176 0.70 -5.26 -13.16
CA LEU A 176 1.29 -4.07 -13.75
C LEU A 176 2.34 -4.50 -14.77
N LEU A 177 2.09 -4.17 -16.03
CA LEU A 177 3.00 -4.33 -17.15
C LEU A 177 3.78 -3.04 -17.34
N ARG A 178 5.11 -3.15 -17.43
CA ARG A 178 5.98 -1.98 -17.58
C ARG A 178 7.06 -2.24 -18.60
N ASP A 179 7.39 -1.22 -19.38
CA ASP A 179 8.56 -1.24 -20.26
C ASP A 179 9.66 -0.26 -19.81
N LYS A 180 10.78 -0.20 -20.56
CA LYS A 180 11.88 0.76 -20.27
C LYS A 180 11.58 2.19 -20.76
N SER A 181 10.53 2.37 -21.55
CA SER A 181 10.16 3.60 -22.25
C SER A 181 9.05 4.37 -21.54
N ASP A 182 8.80 4.09 -20.25
CA ASP A 182 7.76 4.69 -19.41
C ASP A 182 6.33 4.18 -19.71
N GLY A 183 6.19 3.09 -20.47
CA GLY A 183 4.92 2.42 -20.69
C GLY A 183 4.44 1.72 -19.43
N HIS A 184 3.18 2.00 -19.03
CA HIS A 184 2.53 1.42 -17.86
C HIS A 184 1.13 0.95 -18.24
N VAL A 185 0.88 -0.35 -18.15
CA VAL A 185 -0.44 -0.94 -18.40
C VAL A 185 -0.87 -1.75 -17.19
N THR A 186 -2.04 -1.45 -16.65
CA THR A 186 -2.65 -2.22 -15.57
C THR A 186 -3.74 -3.11 -16.11
N VAL A 187 -3.76 -4.36 -15.64
CA VAL A 187 -4.81 -5.32 -15.94
C VAL A 187 -5.32 -5.89 -14.62
N TRP A 188 -6.63 -5.81 -14.41
CA TRP A 188 -7.30 -6.35 -13.22
C TRP A 188 -8.01 -7.65 -13.57
N GLN A 189 -8.07 -8.58 -12.62
CA GLN A 189 -8.88 -9.78 -12.77
C GLN A 189 -10.37 -9.39 -12.83
N SER A 190 -11.15 -10.04 -13.70
CA SER A 190 -12.56 -9.70 -13.95
C SER A 190 -13.48 -9.86 -12.72
N GLU A 191 -13.04 -10.60 -11.70
CA GLU A 191 -13.79 -10.81 -10.44
C GLU A 191 -13.61 -9.66 -9.42
N CYS A 192 -12.75 -8.67 -9.68
CA CYS A 192 -12.63 -7.50 -8.80
C CYS A 192 -13.85 -6.55 -8.86
N ASP A 193 -14.81 -6.80 -9.76
CA ASP A 193 -16.02 -5.97 -9.95
C ASP A 193 -17.22 -6.38 -9.06
N GLU A 194 -17.12 -7.42 -8.23
CA GLU A 194 -18.18 -7.71 -7.24
C GLU A 194 -18.05 -6.76 -6.03
N SER A 195 -18.40 -5.50 -6.26
CA SER A 195 -18.78 -4.59 -5.17
C SER A 195 -19.90 -5.28 -4.38
N PRO A 196 -19.72 -5.57 -3.08
CA PRO A 196 -20.80 -6.15 -2.31
C PRO A 196 -22.00 -5.21 -2.39
N SER A 197 -23.14 -5.77 -2.82
CA SER A 197 -24.44 -5.12 -2.75
C SER A 197 -24.54 -4.40 -1.40
N ALA A 198 -24.83 -3.08 -1.46
CA ALA A 198 -24.95 -2.18 -0.33
C ALA A 198 -25.91 -2.71 0.73
N THR A 199 -25.39 -3.62 1.54
CA THR A 199 -26.00 -4.08 2.77
C THR A 199 -25.74 -2.96 3.76
N ARG A 200 -26.71 -2.69 4.64
CA ARG A 200 -26.57 -1.73 5.73
C ARG A 200 -25.17 -1.87 6.35
N GLY A 201 -24.36 -0.82 6.25
CA GLY A 201 -22.99 -0.83 6.77
C GLY A 201 -22.97 -1.24 8.24
N PRO A 202 -21.95 -2.00 8.67
CA PRO A 202 -21.88 -2.50 10.04
C PRO A 202 -21.82 -1.34 11.03
N SER A 203 -22.41 -1.54 12.21
CA SER A 203 -22.31 -0.56 13.30
C SER A 203 -20.87 -0.49 13.82
N VAL A 204 -20.54 0.64 14.46
CA VAL A 204 -19.23 0.85 15.11
C VAL A 204 -18.89 -0.27 16.09
N THR A 205 -19.88 -0.75 16.84
CA THR A 205 -19.69 -1.85 17.79
C THR A 205 -19.42 -3.17 17.08
N GLU A 206 -20.18 -3.52 16.03
CA GLU A 206 -19.95 -4.75 15.26
C GLU A 206 -18.55 -4.78 14.63
N LEU A 207 -18.09 -3.65 14.10
CA LEU A 207 -16.72 -3.50 13.58
C LEU A 207 -15.68 -3.71 14.69
N ALA A 208 -15.85 -3.08 15.85
CA ALA A 208 -14.92 -3.24 16.95
C ALA A 208 -14.93 -4.66 17.52
N ASP A 209 -16.09 -5.32 17.57
CA ASP A 209 -16.27 -6.70 18.00
C ASP A 209 -15.55 -7.68 17.07
N THR A 210 -15.65 -7.44 15.76
CA THR A 210 -15.07 -8.27 14.71
C THR A 210 -13.55 -8.11 14.65
N TYR A 211 -13.07 -6.86 14.71
CA TYR A 211 -11.68 -6.59 14.39
C TYR A 211 -10.81 -6.23 15.61
N ALA A 212 -11.34 -5.65 16.68
CA ALA A 212 -10.57 -5.33 17.89
C ALA A 212 -10.73 -6.43 18.95
N THR A 213 -10.36 -7.67 18.59
CA THR A 213 -10.36 -8.83 19.48
C THR A 213 -9.17 -8.79 20.45
N ASN A 214 -9.27 -9.48 21.59
CA ASN A 214 -8.18 -9.58 22.57
C ASN A 214 -6.89 -10.12 21.94
N GLU A 215 -6.98 -11.21 21.16
CA GLU A 215 -5.83 -11.80 20.46
C GLU A 215 -5.13 -10.79 19.54
N ARG A 216 -5.91 -9.96 18.83
CA ARG A 216 -5.34 -8.94 17.94
C ARG A 216 -4.73 -7.78 18.73
N ILE A 217 -5.31 -7.42 19.88
CA ILE A 217 -4.75 -6.42 20.80
C ILE A 217 -3.39 -6.93 21.31
N GLU A 218 -3.30 -8.17 21.80
CA GLU A 218 -2.07 -8.81 22.27
C GLU A 218 -1.00 -8.82 21.19
N ARG A 219 -1.32 -9.33 19.98
CA ARG A 219 -0.41 -9.31 18.83
C ARG A 219 0.07 -7.90 18.49
N THR A 220 -0.80 -6.90 18.61
CA THR A 220 -0.43 -5.50 18.34
C THR A 220 0.50 -4.94 19.40
N VAL A 221 0.31 -5.32 20.67
CA VAL A 221 1.21 -4.96 21.77
C VAL A 221 2.59 -5.54 21.51
N GLU A 222 2.69 -6.84 21.26
CA GLU A 222 3.97 -7.53 20.96
C GLU A 222 4.73 -6.86 19.81
N LEU A 223 4.03 -6.58 18.69
CA LEU A 223 4.62 -5.90 17.54
C LEU A 223 5.15 -4.49 17.85
N LEU A 224 4.53 -3.78 18.80
CA LEU A 224 4.95 -2.44 19.19
C LEU A 224 6.08 -2.45 20.24
N GLU A 225 6.19 -3.51 21.05
CA GLU A 225 7.29 -3.69 22.01
C GLU A 225 8.63 -3.91 21.29
N ASP A 226 8.62 -4.65 20.19
CA ASP A 226 9.80 -4.89 19.35
C ASP A 226 10.39 -3.60 18.74
N ASP A 227 9.57 -2.54 18.60
CA ASP A 227 9.95 -1.22 18.08
C ASP A 227 10.62 -0.29 19.14
N THR A 228 11.11 -0.86 20.27
CA THR A 228 11.93 -0.23 21.33
C THR A 228 11.23 0.77 22.28
N ALA A 229 9.92 0.95 22.17
CA ALA A 229 9.14 1.79 23.07
C ALA A 229 8.01 1.00 23.74
N THR A 230 7.76 1.24 25.04
CA THR A 230 6.63 0.64 25.74
C THR A 230 5.31 1.06 25.05
N PRO A 231 4.49 0.11 24.57
CA PRO A 231 3.24 0.44 23.91
C PRO A 231 2.30 1.17 24.86
N THR A 232 1.67 2.22 24.35
CA THR A 232 0.61 2.94 25.05
C THR A 232 -0.76 2.50 24.54
N VAL A 233 -1.82 2.69 25.33
CA VAL A 233 -3.20 2.51 24.84
C VAL A 233 -3.43 3.24 23.52
N ALA A 234 -2.88 4.45 23.40
CA ALA A 234 -3.01 5.28 22.20
C ALA A 234 -2.31 4.65 20.99
N SER A 235 -1.07 4.17 21.14
CA SER A 235 -0.32 3.58 20.02
C SER A 235 -0.93 2.26 19.56
N VAL A 236 -1.38 1.40 20.49
CA VAL A 236 -2.07 0.14 20.18
C VAL A 236 -3.39 0.43 19.45
N ARG A 237 -4.20 1.35 19.98
CA ARG A 237 -5.45 1.79 19.34
C ARG A 237 -5.21 2.33 17.94
N ASP A 238 -4.28 3.27 17.78
CA ASP A 238 -4.05 3.94 16.49
C ASP A 238 -3.50 2.96 15.45
N ARG A 239 -2.67 1.98 15.88
CA ARG A 239 -2.21 0.88 15.04
C ARG A 239 -3.38 -0.01 14.60
N LEU A 240 -4.19 -0.50 15.54
CA LEU A 240 -5.36 -1.34 15.25
C LEU A 240 -6.32 -0.65 14.28
N ILE A 241 -6.68 0.59 14.54
CA ILE A 241 -7.58 1.38 13.70
C ILE A 241 -7.04 1.48 12.26
N ALA A 242 -5.73 1.69 12.11
CA ALA A 242 -5.11 1.82 10.81
C ALA A 242 -5.03 0.46 10.07
N ASP A 243 -4.80 -0.65 10.78
CA ASP A 243 -4.89 -2.00 10.20
C ASP A 243 -6.33 -2.34 9.79
N ILE A 244 -7.32 -1.99 10.62
CA ILE A 244 -8.75 -2.21 10.32
C ILE A 244 -9.20 -1.42 9.10
N ALA A 245 -8.83 -0.15 9.00
CA ALA A 245 -9.14 0.68 7.84
C ALA A 245 -8.55 0.13 6.53
N ARG A 246 -7.47 -0.66 6.63
CA ARG A 246 -6.81 -1.33 5.52
C ARG A 246 -7.49 -2.65 5.14
N GLU A 247 -7.78 -3.48 6.13
CA GLU A 247 -8.29 -4.84 5.95
C GLU A 247 -9.81 -4.91 5.69
N ALA A 248 -10.57 -3.98 6.26
CA ALA A 248 -12.01 -3.89 6.12
C ALA A 248 -12.43 -2.73 5.22
N TYR A 249 -11.57 -2.34 4.27
CA TYR A 249 -11.76 -1.12 3.49
C TYR A 249 -13.11 -1.10 2.76
N VAL A 250 -13.49 -2.20 2.10
CA VAL A 250 -14.79 -2.33 1.43
C VAL A 250 -16.00 -2.18 2.37
N GLU A 251 -15.86 -2.52 3.66
CA GLU A 251 -16.93 -2.39 4.66
C GLU A 251 -16.99 -0.99 5.29
N LEU A 252 -15.87 -0.26 5.25
CA LEU A 252 -15.67 1.00 5.97
C LEU A 252 -15.70 2.23 5.08
N PHE A 253 -15.52 2.05 3.77
CA PHE A 253 -15.41 3.15 2.82
C PHE A 253 -16.42 3.01 1.69
N THR A 254 -17.03 4.13 1.33
CA THR A 254 -17.83 4.27 0.10
C THR A 254 -17.31 5.51 -0.62
N ASP A 255 -16.97 5.36 -1.90
CA ASP A 255 -16.33 6.41 -2.71
C ASP A 255 -15.08 7.02 -2.04
N GLY A 256 -14.34 6.22 -1.27
CA GLY A 256 -13.15 6.65 -0.53
C GLY A 256 -13.42 7.43 0.76
N GLU A 257 -14.69 7.61 1.14
CA GLU A 257 -15.11 8.27 2.37
C GLU A 257 -15.50 7.27 3.45
N PHE A 258 -15.06 7.55 4.68
CA PHE A 258 -15.29 6.68 5.83
C PHE A 258 -16.76 6.78 6.28
N ILE A 259 -17.49 5.66 6.24
CA ILE A 259 -18.96 5.69 6.36
C ILE A 259 -19.47 5.74 7.81
N VAL A 260 -18.61 5.45 8.79
CA VAL A 260 -18.96 5.48 10.22
C VAL A 260 -18.32 6.68 10.92
N SER A 261 -18.84 7.07 12.09
CA SER A 261 -18.26 8.15 12.88
C SER A 261 -16.86 7.77 13.39
N PHE A 262 -15.82 8.37 12.79
CA PHE A 262 -14.43 8.09 13.18
C PHE A 262 -14.14 8.35 14.68
N PRO A 263 -14.63 9.46 15.30
CA PRO A 263 -14.46 9.66 16.74
C PRO A 263 -15.09 8.56 17.60
N GLU A 264 -16.28 8.08 17.22
CA GLU A 264 -16.96 7.00 17.94
C GLU A 264 -16.20 5.68 17.79
N PHE A 265 -15.81 5.32 16.56
CA PHE A 265 -15.01 4.12 16.30
C PHE A 265 -13.70 4.14 17.10
N ARG A 266 -13.01 5.27 17.11
CA ARG A 266 -11.80 5.45 17.91
C ARG A 266 -12.04 5.27 19.40
N SER A 267 -13.16 5.78 19.92
CA SER A 267 -13.52 5.64 21.34
C SER A 267 -13.80 4.18 21.72
N VAL A 268 -14.55 3.45 20.90
CA VAL A 268 -14.90 2.05 21.18
C VAL A 268 -13.65 1.16 21.16
N VAL A 269 -12.76 1.33 20.18
CA VAL A 269 -11.49 0.58 20.13
C VAL A 269 -10.60 0.94 21.33
N ALA A 270 -10.53 2.23 21.72
CA ALA A 270 -9.75 2.65 22.89
C ALA A 270 -10.23 1.98 24.19
N GLN A 271 -11.56 1.92 24.38
CA GLN A 271 -12.16 1.30 25.55
C GLN A 271 -11.81 -0.19 25.63
N ARG A 272 -11.85 -0.91 24.51
CA ARG A 272 -11.47 -2.33 24.44
C ARG A 272 -10.00 -2.56 24.78
N VAL A 273 -9.09 -1.75 24.22
CA VAL A 273 -7.66 -1.82 24.55
C VAL A 273 -7.42 -1.58 26.04
N GLN A 274 -8.10 -0.59 26.63
CA GLN A 274 -7.97 -0.28 28.05
C GLN A 274 -8.50 -1.42 28.95
N GLN A 275 -9.66 -1.98 28.61
CA GLN A 275 -10.22 -3.13 29.32
C GLN A 275 -9.28 -4.33 29.29
N HIS A 276 -8.69 -4.62 28.12
CA HIS A 276 -7.73 -5.69 27.96
C HIS A 276 -6.49 -5.48 28.84
N GLN A 277 -5.88 -4.30 28.81
CA GLN A 277 -4.71 -4.00 29.66
C GLN A 277 -5.03 -4.11 31.17
N SER A 278 -6.22 -3.67 31.60
CA SER A 278 -6.64 -3.78 33.00
C SER A 278 -6.90 -5.20 33.49
N LEU A 279 -7.09 -6.17 32.58
CA LEU A 279 -7.29 -7.59 32.91
C LEU A 279 -5.97 -8.36 32.92
N SER A 280 -4.91 -7.80 32.32
CA SER A 280 -3.59 -8.40 32.21
C SER A 280 -2.59 -7.92 33.28
N GLU A 281 -2.97 -6.90 34.08
CA GLU A 281 -2.29 -6.44 35.32
C GLU A 281 -2.73 -7.24 36.55
#